data_AF-K9G7D8-F1
#
_entry.id   AF-K9G7D8-F1
#
_cell.length_a   1.000
_cell.length_b   1.000
_cell.length_c   1.000
_cell.angle_alpha   90.00
_cell.angle_beta   90.00
_cell.angle_gamma   90.00
#
_symmetry.space_group_name_H-M   'P 1'
#
loop_
_entity.id
_entity.type
_entity.pdbx_description
1 polymer ?
#
loop_
_entity_poly.entity_id
_entity_poly.type
_entity_poly.pdbx_seq_one_letter_code
_entity_poly.pdbx_strand_id
1 'polypeptide(L)'
;MPFGTLPVNGNAVPQFAPPYTINTQSFSDVTLITIPYRVTAASIRHLVPDVLELEDEPLVSAMLVDYGMSTVGAYTEYVHSVEVTYKGKVFGYYLSLIMNNDSSIFCGREQYGYPKRLGHVSLDTDTGSHIVRGHVERPVGQKIVNFDFAPSSLLPTTSQTNPGLNLRVIPSALPNQPPSVKELVPAIMDIKPKEIYGGTGFSATSQL
;
A
#
# COMPACT_ATOMS: atom_id res chain seq x y z
N MET A 1 27.62 1.79 20.47
CA MET A 1 27.28 0.37 20.72
C MET A 1 25.81 0.30 21.11
N PRO A 2 25.00 -0.63 20.60
CA PRO A 2 23.72 -0.91 21.23
C PRO A 2 23.97 -1.27 22.70
N PHE A 3 23.13 -0.75 23.61
CA PHE A 3 23.27 -0.99 25.03
C PHE A 3 22.97 -2.47 25.32
N GLY A 4 24.03 -3.26 25.56
CA GLY A 4 23.94 -4.64 26.02
C GLY A 4 23.41 -5.65 25.00
N THR A 5 23.30 -6.90 25.46
CA THR A 5 22.66 -8.01 24.75
C THR A 5 21.26 -8.16 25.33
N LEU A 6 20.22 -8.02 24.51
CA LEU A 6 18.83 -8.18 24.94
C LEU A 6 18.35 -9.58 24.53
N PRO A 7 18.11 -10.50 25.48
CA PRO A 7 17.52 -11.80 25.19
C PRO A 7 16.01 -11.62 24.93
N VAL A 8 15.66 -11.04 23.78
CA VAL A 8 14.28 -10.81 23.34
C VAL A 8 14.00 -11.56 22.06
N ASN A 9 12.74 -11.93 21.87
CA ASN A 9 12.29 -12.61 20.66
C ASN A 9 12.28 -11.62 19.48
N GLY A 10 12.31 -12.12 18.24
CA GLY A 10 12.29 -11.29 17.02
C GLY A 10 10.97 -10.55 16.75
N ASN A 11 10.08 -10.47 17.72
CA ASN A 11 8.77 -9.81 17.60
C ASN A 11 8.91 -8.29 17.79
N ALA A 12 7.89 -7.56 17.34
CA ALA A 12 7.78 -6.13 17.60
C ALA A 12 7.52 -5.84 19.08
N VAL A 13 7.82 -4.61 19.49
CA VAL A 13 7.44 -4.09 20.81
C VAL A 13 5.96 -3.68 20.84
N PRO A 14 5.30 -3.73 22.01
CA PRO A 14 5.81 -4.25 23.28
C PRO A 14 5.93 -5.79 23.25
N GLN A 15 7.04 -6.33 23.77
CA GLN A 15 7.35 -7.77 23.66
C GLN A 15 6.31 -8.69 24.32
N PHE A 16 5.56 -8.19 25.31
CA PHE A 16 4.50 -8.93 25.97
C PHE A 16 3.16 -8.91 25.21
N ALA A 17 3.00 -8.00 24.25
CA ALA A 17 1.79 -7.86 23.43
C ALA A 17 2.14 -7.19 22.08
N PRO A 18 2.87 -7.88 21.18
CA PRO A 18 3.24 -7.29 19.89
C PRO A 18 2.00 -6.91 19.08
N PRO A 19 2.00 -5.76 18.39
CA PRO A 19 0.81 -5.27 17.67
C PRO A 19 0.50 -6.08 16.40
N TYR A 20 1.41 -6.94 15.96
CA TYR A 20 1.26 -7.79 14.78
C TYR A 20 2.13 -9.05 14.89
N THR A 21 1.86 -10.04 14.05
CA THR A 21 2.69 -11.25 13.93
C THR A 21 3.73 -11.10 12.81
N ILE A 22 4.87 -11.78 12.94
CA ILE A 22 5.94 -11.79 11.92
C ILE A 22 5.74 -12.85 10.82
N ASN A 23 4.59 -13.52 10.82
CA ASN A 23 4.27 -14.52 9.82
C ASN A 23 3.78 -13.86 8.52
N THR A 24 3.66 -14.65 7.45
CA THR A 24 2.98 -14.22 6.23
C THR A 24 1.56 -13.78 6.54
N GLN A 25 1.20 -12.58 6.10
CA GLN A 25 -0.13 -12.02 6.33
C GLN A 25 -1.14 -12.67 5.37
N SER A 26 -2.32 -13.01 5.89
CA SER A 26 -3.42 -13.58 5.10
C SER A 26 -4.61 -12.65 5.12
N PHE A 27 -5.27 -12.52 3.97
CA PHE A 27 -6.45 -11.67 3.78
C PHE A 27 -7.51 -12.48 3.02
N SER A 28 -8.77 -12.29 3.38
CA SER A 28 -9.91 -12.91 2.74
C SER A 28 -11.11 -11.97 2.75
N ASP A 29 -12.05 -12.22 1.85
CA ASP A 29 -13.20 -11.34 1.64
C ASP A 29 -12.75 -9.91 1.33
N VAL A 30 -11.95 -9.78 0.27
CA VAL A 30 -11.31 -8.53 -0.12
C VAL A 30 -12.02 -7.96 -1.33
N THR A 31 -12.51 -6.72 -1.21
CA THR A 31 -13.04 -5.94 -2.33
C THR A 31 -12.05 -4.85 -2.66
N LEU A 32 -11.67 -4.69 -3.93
CA LEU A 32 -10.77 -3.61 -4.35
C LEU A 32 -11.20 -2.98 -5.67
N ILE A 33 -10.85 -1.71 -5.83
CA ILE A 33 -10.94 -0.98 -7.09
C ILE A 33 -9.54 -0.47 -7.40
N THR A 34 -9.04 -0.77 -8.59
CA THR A 34 -7.78 -0.24 -9.10
C THR A 34 -8.06 0.61 -10.34
N ILE A 35 -7.54 1.84 -10.33
CA ILE A 35 -7.57 2.75 -11.48
C ILE A 35 -6.12 2.98 -11.90
N PRO A 36 -5.64 2.28 -12.95
CA PRO A 36 -4.33 2.54 -13.53
C PRO A 36 -4.37 3.74 -14.48
N TYR A 37 -3.30 4.52 -14.51
CA TYR A 37 -3.12 5.66 -15.41
C TYR A 37 -1.63 5.89 -15.70
N ARG A 38 -1.31 6.49 -16.84
CA ARG A 38 0.07 6.88 -17.17
C ARG A 38 0.32 8.34 -16.81
N VAL A 39 1.55 8.61 -16.38
CA VAL A 39 2.07 9.96 -16.11
C VAL A 39 3.37 10.13 -16.87
N THR A 40 3.93 11.35 -16.93
CA THR A 40 5.31 11.52 -17.42
C THR A 40 6.30 11.23 -16.29
N ALA A 41 7.42 10.55 -16.58
CA ALA A 41 8.43 10.22 -15.58
C ALA A 41 8.90 11.46 -14.79
N ALA A 42 9.08 12.59 -15.50
CA ALA A 42 9.50 13.86 -14.91
C ALA A 42 8.54 14.35 -13.80
N SER A 43 7.24 14.08 -13.91
CA SER A 43 6.24 14.53 -12.92
C SER A 43 6.36 13.82 -11.57
N ILE A 44 6.89 12.60 -11.54
CA ILE A 44 6.96 11.76 -10.32
C ILE A 44 8.39 11.35 -9.94
N ARG A 45 9.41 11.70 -10.73
CA ARG A 45 10.80 11.30 -10.52
C ARG A 45 11.30 11.59 -9.10
N HIS A 46 10.91 12.73 -8.55
CA HIS A 46 11.28 13.16 -7.20
C HIS A 46 10.70 12.29 -6.07
N LEU A 47 9.72 11.43 -6.36
CA LEU A 47 9.09 10.51 -5.40
C LEU A 47 9.74 9.12 -5.39
N VAL A 48 10.58 8.82 -6.38
CA VAL A 48 11.14 7.48 -6.61
C VAL A 48 12.66 7.53 -6.40
N PRO A 49 13.27 6.60 -5.63
CA PRO A 49 14.72 6.52 -5.47
C PRO A 49 15.49 6.37 -6.81
N ASP A 50 16.67 6.99 -6.93
CA ASP A 50 17.52 6.99 -8.15
C ASP A 50 18.04 5.63 -8.59
N VAL A 51 18.06 4.67 -7.67
CA VAL A 51 18.39 3.28 -7.97
C VAL A 51 17.26 2.53 -8.68
N LEU A 52 16.04 3.09 -8.72
CA LEU A 52 14.87 2.53 -9.36
C LEU A 52 14.59 3.26 -10.68
N GLU A 53 14.57 2.49 -11.76
CA GLU A 53 14.35 2.97 -13.12
C GLU A 53 12.86 3.19 -13.36
N LEU A 54 12.51 4.29 -14.05
CA LEU A 54 11.17 4.58 -14.53
C LEU A 54 11.18 4.55 -16.06
N GLU A 55 10.13 4.02 -16.66
CA GLU A 55 9.82 4.26 -18.07
C GLU A 55 9.54 5.75 -18.31
N ASP A 56 9.53 6.21 -19.57
CA ASP A 56 9.19 7.61 -19.91
C ASP A 56 7.76 7.96 -19.49
N GLU A 57 6.84 7.00 -19.62
CA GLU A 57 5.44 7.13 -19.21
C GLU A 57 5.03 6.00 -18.23
N PRO A 58 5.53 5.97 -16.99
CA PRO A 58 5.35 4.83 -16.12
C PRO A 58 3.87 4.63 -15.74
N LEU A 59 3.48 3.36 -15.54
CA LEU A 59 2.13 3.03 -15.08
C LEU A 59 2.01 3.31 -13.58
N VAL A 60 1.09 4.19 -13.23
CA VAL A 60 0.72 4.53 -11.86
C VAL A 60 -0.63 3.88 -11.56
N SER A 61 -0.82 3.38 -10.35
CA SER A 61 -2.08 2.80 -9.90
C SER A 61 -2.56 3.47 -8.62
N ALA A 62 -3.79 3.95 -8.64
CA ALA A 62 -4.51 4.35 -7.43
C ALA A 62 -5.54 3.25 -7.11
N MET A 63 -5.51 2.73 -5.89
CA MET A 63 -6.34 1.61 -5.48
C MET A 63 -7.02 1.90 -4.14
N LEU A 64 -8.29 1.52 -4.03
CA LEU A 64 -8.99 1.38 -2.77
C LEU A 64 -9.23 -0.09 -2.49
N VAL A 65 -9.06 -0.49 -1.24
CA VAL A 65 -9.23 -1.86 -0.79
C VAL A 65 -10.05 -1.86 0.49
N ASP A 66 -11.01 -2.76 0.58
CA ASP A 66 -11.67 -3.17 1.80
C ASP A 66 -11.28 -4.62 2.10
N TYR A 67 -10.56 -4.82 3.20
CA TYR A 67 -10.13 -6.12 3.68
C TYR A 67 -11.10 -6.61 4.76
N GLY A 68 -11.84 -7.68 4.48
CA GLY A 68 -12.74 -8.33 5.43
C GLY A 68 -12.02 -9.01 6.60
N MET A 69 -11.63 -10.27 6.46
CA MET A 69 -10.90 -10.99 7.52
C MET A 69 -9.40 -11.03 7.19
N SER A 70 -8.55 -10.64 8.16
CA SER A 70 -7.10 -10.73 8.01
C SER A 70 -6.36 -11.00 9.32
N THR A 71 -5.09 -11.39 9.21
CA THR A 71 -4.18 -11.57 10.35
C THR A 71 -3.79 -10.26 11.06
N VAL A 72 -4.17 -9.10 10.53
CA VAL A 72 -4.05 -7.77 11.14
C VAL A 72 -5.41 -7.11 11.40
N GLY A 73 -6.51 -7.86 11.31
CA GLY A 73 -7.87 -7.35 11.46
C GLY A 73 -8.48 -6.81 10.16
N ALA A 74 -9.76 -6.46 10.20
CA ALA A 74 -10.48 -5.83 9.09
C ALA A 74 -10.07 -4.37 8.94
N TYR A 75 -9.92 -3.87 7.71
CA TYR A 75 -9.59 -2.46 7.46
C TYR A 75 -9.76 -2.06 6.01
N THR A 76 -9.89 -0.75 5.78
CA THR A 76 -9.85 -0.16 4.45
C THR A 76 -8.50 0.51 4.20
N GLU A 77 -8.03 0.46 2.96
CA GLU A 77 -6.74 0.97 2.54
C GLU A 77 -6.82 1.69 1.21
N TYR A 78 -6.13 2.83 1.12
CA TYR A 78 -5.75 3.46 -0.13
C TYR A 78 -4.31 3.13 -0.44
N VAL A 79 -4.03 2.77 -1.69
CA VAL A 79 -2.69 2.46 -2.19
C VAL A 79 -2.42 3.29 -3.43
N HIS A 80 -1.31 4.02 -3.41
CA HIS A 80 -0.77 4.71 -4.58
C HIS A 80 0.60 4.13 -4.91
N SER A 81 0.75 3.55 -6.09
CA SER A 81 1.98 2.89 -6.53
C SER A 81 2.33 3.25 -7.97
N VAL A 82 3.59 3.01 -8.32
CA VAL A 82 4.12 3.16 -9.68
C VAL A 82 4.96 1.94 -10.05
N GLU A 83 4.88 1.50 -11.30
CA GLU A 83 5.76 0.48 -11.84
C GLU A 83 7.19 1.03 -12.01
N VAL A 84 8.16 0.30 -11.48
CA VAL A 84 9.60 0.60 -11.58
C VAL A 84 10.36 -0.63 -12.04
N THR A 85 11.54 -0.42 -12.62
CA THR A 85 12.51 -1.49 -12.88
C THR A 85 13.67 -1.41 -11.91
N TYR A 86 14.07 -2.57 -11.38
CA TYR A 86 15.30 -2.71 -10.59
C TYR A 86 16.02 -3.97 -11.00
N LYS A 87 17.27 -3.83 -11.47
CA LYS A 87 18.11 -4.95 -11.93
C LYS A 87 17.40 -5.82 -12.98
N GLY A 88 16.74 -5.18 -13.95
CA GLY A 88 16.04 -5.85 -15.05
C GLY A 88 14.73 -6.56 -14.66
N LYS A 89 14.19 -6.31 -13.47
CA LYS A 89 12.89 -6.85 -13.02
C LYS A 89 11.94 -5.72 -12.69
N VAL A 90 10.68 -5.89 -13.08
CA VAL A 90 9.59 -4.94 -12.81
C VAL A 90 9.02 -5.19 -11.42
N PHE A 91 8.78 -4.11 -10.68
CA PHE A 91 8.15 -4.11 -9.36
C PHE A 91 7.14 -2.96 -9.25
N GLY A 92 6.14 -3.13 -8.38
CA GLY A 92 5.40 -2.00 -7.84
C GLY A 92 6.20 -1.31 -6.74
N TYR A 93 6.48 -0.02 -6.92
CA TYR A 93 7.00 0.87 -5.87
C TYR A 93 5.87 1.70 -5.28
N TYR A 94 5.75 1.69 -3.96
CA TYR A 94 4.61 2.30 -3.27
C TYR A 94 4.95 3.71 -2.81
N LEU A 95 4.13 4.68 -3.21
CA LEU A 95 4.32 6.11 -2.95
C LEU A 95 3.62 6.55 -1.66
N SER A 96 2.39 6.10 -1.45
CA SER A 96 1.60 6.43 -0.26
C SER A 96 0.54 5.37 -0.01
N LEU A 97 0.45 4.93 1.24
CA LEU A 97 -0.65 4.09 1.70
C LEU A 97 -1.35 4.77 2.88
N ILE A 98 -2.68 4.78 2.89
CA ILE A 98 -3.49 5.42 3.95
C ILE A 98 -4.55 4.43 4.41
N MET A 99 -4.70 4.26 5.73
CA MET A 99 -5.67 3.33 6.32
C MET A 99 -6.01 3.71 7.76
N ASN A 100 -6.96 3.01 8.36
CA ASN A 100 -7.46 3.23 9.73
C ASN A 100 -7.08 2.10 10.72
N ASN A 101 -6.10 1.25 10.40
CA ASN A 101 -5.71 0.09 11.21
C ASN A 101 -4.24 0.16 11.61
N ASP A 102 -3.98 0.23 12.91
CA ASP A 102 -2.65 0.42 13.49
C ASP A 102 -1.77 -0.83 13.33
N SER A 103 -2.29 -2.03 13.57
CA SER A 103 -1.59 -3.31 13.35
C SER A 103 -1.04 -3.41 11.92
N SER A 104 -1.83 -3.05 10.91
CA SER A 104 -1.44 -3.02 9.49
C SER A 104 -0.41 -1.94 9.20
N ILE A 105 -0.55 -0.75 9.79
CA ILE A 105 0.42 0.35 9.67
C ILE A 105 1.77 -0.08 10.24
N PHE A 106 1.81 -0.57 11.47
CA PHE A 106 3.04 -0.99 12.14
C PHE A 106 3.69 -2.15 11.41
N CYS A 107 2.93 -3.22 11.11
CA CYS A 107 3.42 -4.37 10.37
C CYS A 107 4.04 -3.97 9.02
N GLY A 108 3.31 -3.18 8.23
CA GLY A 108 3.77 -2.76 6.91
C GLY A 108 5.01 -1.87 6.94
N ARG A 109 5.09 -0.95 7.90
CA ARG A 109 6.23 -0.03 8.02
C ARG A 109 7.47 -0.74 8.55
N GLU A 110 7.32 -1.51 9.62
CA GLU A 110 8.44 -2.12 10.34
C GLU A 110 9.00 -3.34 9.60
N GLN A 111 8.15 -4.21 9.04
CA GLN A 111 8.62 -5.42 8.35
C GLN A 111 9.02 -5.12 6.90
N TYR A 112 8.19 -4.36 6.18
CA TYR A 112 8.30 -4.25 4.72
C TYR A 112 8.69 -2.85 4.22
N GLY A 113 8.63 -1.81 5.05
CA GLY A 113 8.92 -0.43 4.63
C GLY A 113 7.83 0.23 3.79
N TYR A 114 6.58 -0.27 3.83
CA TYR A 114 5.47 0.42 3.16
C TYR A 114 5.28 1.83 3.74
N PRO A 115 5.03 2.87 2.92
CA PRO A 115 4.85 4.26 3.39
C PRO A 115 3.45 4.50 3.98
N LYS A 116 3.01 3.62 4.90
CA LYS A 116 1.68 3.65 5.51
C LYS A 116 1.53 4.84 6.46
N ARG A 117 0.35 5.46 6.42
CA ARG A 117 -0.09 6.55 7.31
C ARG A 117 -1.51 6.29 7.80
N LEU A 118 -1.79 6.80 9.00
CA LEU A 118 -3.16 6.83 9.52
C LEU A 118 -4.01 7.86 8.76
N GLY A 119 -5.24 7.47 8.42
CA GLY A 119 -6.27 8.31 7.83
C GLY A 119 -7.61 7.56 7.78
N HIS A 120 -8.60 8.16 7.14
CA HIS A 120 -9.89 7.50 6.90
C HIS A 120 -9.99 7.11 5.43
N VAL A 121 -10.44 5.89 5.18
CA VAL A 121 -10.70 5.37 3.83
C VAL A 121 -12.09 4.76 3.82
N SER A 122 -12.87 5.10 2.80
CA SER A 122 -14.20 4.58 2.58
C SER A 122 -14.27 3.97 1.18
N LEU A 123 -14.87 2.80 1.10
CA LEU A 123 -15.28 2.12 -0.12
C LEU A 123 -16.74 1.70 0.09
N ASP A 124 -17.63 2.17 -0.79
CA ASP A 124 -19.06 1.98 -0.69
C ASP A 124 -19.59 1.40 -2.01
N THR A 125 -20.05 0.15 -1.94
CA THR A 125 -20.64 -0.61 -3.03
C THR A 125 -22.16 -0.49 -3.09
N ASP A 126 -22.82 0.04 -2.05
CA ASP A 126 -24.27 0.19 -1.96
C ASP A 126 -24.66 1.68 -1.98
N THR A 127 -24.42 2.32 -3.11
CA THR A 127 -24.65 3.77 -3.27
C THR A 127 -26.06 4.13 -3.72
N GLY A 128 -26.97 3.14 -3.80
CA GLY A 128 -28.27 3.28 -4.45
C GLY A 128 -28.19 3.38 -5.99
N SER A 129 -27.02 3.09 -6.58
CA SER A 129 -26.78 3.05 -8.02
C SER A 129 -25.77 1.95 -8.35
N HIS A 130 -25.51 1.71 -9.65
CA HIS A 130 -24.46 0.78 -10.06
C HIS A 130 -23.03 1.32 -9.87
N ILE A 131 -22.87 2.59 -9.45
CA ILE A 131 -21.56 3.21 -9.23
C ILE A 131 -21.03 2.82 -7.85
N VAL A 132 -19.84 2.25 -7.80
CA VAL A 132 -19.09 2.07 -6.56
C VAL A 132 -18.32 3.35 -6.28
N ARG A 133 -18.36 3.82 -5.04
CA ARG A 133 -17.72 5.08 -4.63
C ARG A 133 -16.70 4.84 -3.55
N GLY A 134 -15.71 5.71 -3.48
CA GLY A 134 -14.80 5.71 -2.37
C GLY A 134 -14.07 7.03 -2.20
N HIS A 135 -13.49 7.24 -1.03
CA HIS A 135 -12.72 8.45 -0.76
C HIS A 135 -11.70 8.22 0.36
N VAL A 136 -10.73 9.13 0.42
CA VAL A 136 -9.66 9.13 1.41
C VAL A 136 -9.64 10.49 2.11
N GLU A 137 -9.56 10.49 3.43
CA GLU A 137 -9.46 11.70 4.24
C GLU A 137 -8.19 11.71 5.08
N ARG A 138 -7.48 12.84 5.02
CA ARG A 138 -6.33 13.09 5.88
C ARG A 138 -6.04 14.61 5.99
N PRO A 139 -6.23 15.24 7.17
CA PRO A 139 -6.88 14.67 8.36
C PRO A 139 -8.34 14.28 8.10
N VAL A 140 -8.95 13.55 9.02
CA VAL A 140 -10.38 13.21 8.96
C VAL A 140 -11.20 14.48 8.80
N GLY A 141 -12.16 14.47 7.88
CA GLY A 141 -12.94 15.63 7.47
C GLY A 141 -12.38 16.39 6.26
N GLN A 142 -11.14 16.10 5.83
CA GLN A 142 -10.54 16.68 4.62
C GLN A 142 -10.32 15.58 3.57
N LYS A 143 -11.22 15.52 2.58
CA LYS A 143 -11.10 14.60 1.43
C LYS A 143 -9.92 15.00 0.54
N ILE A 144 -8.98 14.08 0.41
CA ILE A 144 -7.79 14.23 -0.43
C ILE A 144 -7.83 13.35 -1.68
N VAL A 145 -8.65 12.30 -1.68
CA VAL A 145 -8.85 11.44 -2.86
C VAL A 145 -10.32 11.07 -2.98
N ASN A 146 -10.84 11.04 -4.22
CA ASN A 146 -12.17 10.50 -4.54
C ASN A 146 -12.06 9.45 -5.65
N PHE A 147 -12.91 8.44 -5.59
CA PHE A 147 -13.04 7.34 -6.54
C PHE A 147 -14.50 7.18 -6.95
N ASP A 148 -14.73 7.02 -8.25
CA ASP A 148 -15.96 6.47 -8.81
C ASP A 148 -15.60 5.33 -9.75
N PHE A 149 -16.32 4.22 -9.67
CA PHE A 149 -16.17 3.09 -10.59
C PHE A 149 -17.54 2.59 -11.04
N ALA A 150 -17.73 2.54 -12.36
CA ALA A 150 -18.90 2.01 -13.02
C ALA A 150 -18.57 0.64 -13.64
N PRO A 151 -18.86 -0.48 -12.97
CA PRO A 151 -18.66 -1.81 -13.55
C PRO A 151 -19.55 -1.99 -14.78
N SER A 152 -18.98 -2.56 -15.85
CA SER A 152 -19.67 -2.79 -17.13
C SER A 152 -19.66 -4.25 -17.56
N SER A 153 -18.66 -5.03 -17.16
CA SER A 153 -18.53 -6.42 -17.59
C SER A 153 -17.80 -7.28 -16.56
N LEU A 154 -18.22 -8.53 -16.44
CA LEU A 154 -17.46 -9.55 -15.73
C LEU A 154 -16.32 -10.04 -16.65
N LEU A 155 -15.12 -10.13 -16.09
CA LEU A 155 -13.91 -10.58 -16.77
C LEU A 155 -13.48 -11.96 -16.26
N PRO A 156 -12.70 -12.72 -17.05
CA PRO A 156 -12.12 -13.97 -16.58
C PRO A 156 -11.24 -13.75 -15.34
N THR A 157 -11.42 -14.60 -14.34
CA THR A 157 -10.57 -14.58 -13.15
C THR A 157 -9.22 -15.19 -13.47
N THR A 158 -8.14 -14.45 -13.20
CA THR A 158 -6.78 -14.99 -13.21
C THR A 158 -6.12 -14.70 -11.87
N SER A 159 -5.45 -15.71 -11.31
CA SER A 159 -4.56 -15.45 -10.19
C SER A 159 -3.37 -14.64 -10.68
N GLN A 160 -2.85 -13.75 -9.84
CA GLN A 160 -1.69 -12.93 -10.15
C GLN A 160 -0.77 -12.85 -8.94
N THR A 161 0.54 -12.81 -9.22
CA THR A 161 1.57 -12.56 -8.23
C THR A 161 2.13 -11.17 -8.51
N ASN A 162 1.98 -10.26 -7.55
CA ASN A 162 2.39 -8.87 -7.67
C ASN A 162 3.70 -8.65 -6.89
N PRO A 163 4.84 -8.52 -7.58
CA PRO A 163 6.11 -8.20 -6.93
C PRO A 163 6.15 -6.71 -6.58
N GLY A 164 6.32 -6.41 -5.30
CA GLY A 164 6.54 -5.08 -4.75
C GLY A 164 7.99 -4.88 -4.31
N LEU A 165 8.44 -3.63 -4.32
CA LEU A 165 9.75 -3.24 -3.80
C LEU A 165 9.60 -1.94 -3.01
N ASN A 166 9.95 -1.96 -1.73
CA ASN A 166 9.75 -0.84 -0.82
C ASN A 166 11.08 -0.29 -0.29
N LEU A 167 11.13 1.00 0.01
CA LEU A 167 12.27 1.61 0.71
C LEU A 167 11.99 1.60 2.22
N ARG A 168 12.68 0.72 2.96
CA ARG A 168 12.59 0.67 4.43
C ARG A 168 13.70 1.53 5.04
N VAL A 169 13.29 2.58 5.75
CA VAL A 169 14.20 3.47 6.48
C VAL A 169 13.74 3.61 7.93
N ILE A 170 14.60 3.20 8.87
CA ILE A 170 14.41 3.42 10.30
C ILE A 170 15.50 4.38 10.78
N PRO A 171 15.14 5.60 11.23
CA PRO A 171 16.13 6.59 11.66
C PRO A 171 16.88 6.10 12.91
N SER A 172 18.09 6.64 13.12
CA SER A 172 18.78 6.44 14.39
C SER A 172 18.12 7.26 15.49
N ALA A 173 18.04 6.69 16.69
CA ALA A 173 17.64 7.40 17.89
C ALA A 173 18.75 8.35 18.41
N LEU A 174 19.99 8.20 17.93
CA LEU A 174 21.12 9.02 18.33
C LEU A 174 21.28 10.21 17.37
N PRO A 175 21.48 11.44 17.90
CA PRO A 175 21.73 12.62 17.06
C PRO A 175 22.90 12.41 16.11
N ASN A 176 22.77 12.93 14.88
CA ASN A 176 23.81 12.94 13.84
C ASN A 176 24.36 11.57 13.44
N GLN A 177 23.61 10.49 13.64
CA GLN A 177 23.96 9.15 13.17
C GLN A 177 23.19 8.80 11.89
N PRO A 178 23.75 7.96 11.01
CA PRO A 178 23.00 7.43 9.87
C PRO A 178 21.79 6.60 10.34
N PRO A 179 20.79 6.36 9.48
CA PRO A 179 19.67 5.48 9.82
C PRO A 179 20.12 4.11 10.32
N SER A 180 19.42 3.57 11.33
CA SER A 180 19.63 2.21 11.83
C SER A 180 19.30 1.14 10.78
N VAL A 181 18.36 1.44 9.89
CA VAL A 181 17.99 0.61 8.73
C VAL A 181 17.81 1.53 7.52
N LYS A 182 18.35 1.13 6.37
CA LYS A 182 18.16 1.79 5.07
C LYS A 182 18.39 0.77 3.95
N GLU A 183 17.31 0.22 3.41
CA GLU A 183 17.39 -0.86 2.43
C GLU A 183 16.15 -0.91 1.51
N LEU A 184 16.28 -1.67 0.41
CA LEU A 184 15.14 -2.06 -0.41
C LEU A 184 14.63 -3.43 0.03
N VAL A 185 13.34 -3.52 0.35
CA VAL A 185 12.70 -4.76 0.83
C VAL A 185 11.70 -5.25 -0.22
N PRO A 186 11.88 -6.45 -0.78
CA PRO A 186 10.90 -7.05 -1.67
C PRO A 186 9.68 -7.50 -0.88
N ALA A 187 8.50 -7.37 -1.48
CA ALA A 187 7.26 -7.95 -0.98
C ALA A 187 6.56 -8.66 -2.13
N ILE A 188 5.91 -9.79 -1.87
CA ILE A 188 5.18 -10.54 -2.87
C ILE A 188 3.74 -10.68 -2.38
N MET A 189 2.79 -10.30 -3.22
CA MET A 189 1.37 -10.46 -2.94
C MET A 189 0.74 -11.38 -3.98
N ASP A 190 0.22 -12.51 -3.52
CA ASP A 190 -0.57 -13.42 -4.36
C ASP A 190 -2.04 -13.07 -4.23
N ILE A 191 -2.67 -12.71 -5.35
CA ILE A 191 -4.09 -12.37 -5.41
C ILE A 191 -4.82 -13.49 -6.15
N LYS A 192 -5.86 -14.02 -5.50
CA LYS A 192 -6.74 -15.07 -6.02
C LYS A 192 -8.16 -14.51 -6.11
N PRO A 193 -8.48 -13.78 -7.20
CA PRO A 193 -9.77 -13.12 -7.31
C PRO A 193 -10.89 -14.14 -7.49
N LYS A 194 -11.99 -13.93 -6.77
CA LYS A 194 -13.24 -14.69 -7.00
C LYS A 194 -13.98 -14.17 -8.23
N GLU A 195 -13.98 -12.85 -8.41
CA GLU A 195 -14.63 -12.13 -9.50
C GLU A 195 -13.75 -10.94 -9.89
N ILE A 196 -13.77 -10.57 -11.17
CA ILE A 196 -13.10 -9.36 -11.68
C ILE A 196 -14.10 -8.63 -12.56
N TYR A 197 -14.32 -7.35 -12.29
CA TYR A 197 -15.16 -6.50 -13.14
C TYR A 197 -14.30 -5.47 -13.88
N GLY A 198 -14.53 -5.36 -15.18
CA GLY A 198 -14.06 -4.24 -15.99
C GLY A 198 -15.09 -3.12 -15.99
N GLY A 199 -14.64 -1.88 -16.21
CA GLY A 199 -15.53 -0.73 -16.14
C GLY A 199 -14.82 0.60 -16.41
N THR A 200 -15.58 1.68 -16.28
CA THR A 200 -15.04 3.05 -16.33
C THR A 200 -14.75 3.51 -14.92
N GLY A 201 -13.54 4.01 -14.67
CA GLY A 201 -13.11 4.54 -13.38
C GLY A 201 -12.71 6.00 -13.46
N PHE A 202 -12.94 6.73 -12.38
CA PHE A 202 -12.44 8.07 -12.15
C PHE A 202 -11.75 8.13 -10.79
N SER A 203 -10.57 8.74 -10.76
CA SER A 203 -9.87 9.08 -9.52
C SER A 203 -9.38 10.52 -9.58
N ALA A 204 -9.62 11.26 -8.52
CA ALA A 204 -9.09 12.61 -8.35
C ALA A 204 -8.39 12.74 -7.00
N THR A 205 -7.15 13.20 -7.04
CA THR A 205 -6.32 13.45 -5.86
C THR A 205 -6.09 14.97 -5.73
N SER A 206 -6.48 15.55 -4.60
CA SER A 206 -6.03 16.88 -4.19
C SER A 206 -4.74 16.75 -3.37
N GLN A 207 -3.93 17.82 -3.34
CA GLN A 207 -2.55 17.80 -2.81
C GLN A 207 -2.44 17.03 -1.47
N LEU A 208 -1.52 16.05 -1.44
CA LEU A 208 -1.17 15.19 -0.30
C LEU A 208 -0.29 15.89 0.75
#